data_AF-A0A7C9F952-F1
#
_entry.id   AF-A0A7C9F952-F1
#
_cell.length_a   1.000
_cell.length_b   1.000
_cell.length_c   1.000
_cell.angle_alpha   90.00
_cell.angle_beta   90.00
_cell.angle_gamma   90.00
#
_symmetry.space_group_name_H-M   'P 1'
#
loop_
_entity.id
_entity.type
_entity.pdbx_description
1 polymer ?
#
loop_
_entity_poly.entity_id
_entity_poly.type
_entity_poly.pdbx_seq_one_letter_code
_entity_poly.pdbx_strand_id
1 'polypeptide(L)'
;MLRVAATLKSGWVTSSLLISKLQGYPRQHHLTALLQEYGKLVKTTFILRYLQSKPLRRRIHAQLNKGEQLHALRAWLWFGGDGHLRRKQEDAQQETAGCLNVLTNLVVVWNTAYTQEVLKKHQEDGHTVDENDFGHLSPARFAHINRLGRYTFQKVDQFEENGLRPLRS
;
A
#
# COMPACT_ATOMS: atom_id res chain seq x y z
N MET A 1 2.18 30.45 18.70
CA MET A 1 1.53 29.13 18.47
C MET A 1 0.01 29.24 18.37
N LEU A 2 -0.67 29.91 19.32
CA LEU A 2 -2.14 29.97 19.35
C LEU A 2 -2.77 30.58 18.08
N ARG A 3 -2.17 31.65 17.54
CA ARG A 3 -2.61 32.25 16.25
C ARG A 3 -2.47 31.27 15.07
N VAL A 4 -1.35 30.56 14.98
CA VAL A 4 -1.10 29.54 13.93
C VAL A 4 -2.11 28.39 14.03
N ALA A 5 -2.35 27.90 15.25
CA ALA A 5 -3.33 26.85 15.49
C ALA A 5 -4.75 27.31 15.15
N ALA A 6 -5.13 28.54 15.52
CA ALA A 6 -6.43 29.13 15.18
C ALA A 6 -6.60 29.29 13.67
N THR A 7 -5.60 29.83 12.95
CA THR A 7 -5.70 30.01 11.49
C THR A 7 -5.80 28.68 10.73
N LEU A 8 -5.09 27.64 11.18
CA LEU A 8 -5.22 26.30 10.59
C LEU A 8 -6.57 25.66 10.92
N LYS A 9 -7.01 25.74 12.18
CA LYS A 9 -8.30 25.18 12.62
C LYS A 9 -9.49 25.84 11.93
N SER A 10 -9.42 27.14 11.69
CA SER A 10 -10.47 27.91 11.03
C SER A 10 -10.36 27.88 9.50
N GLY A 11 -9.33 27.24 8.91
CA GLY A 11 -9.17 27.11 7.46
C GLY A 11 -8.73 28.36 6.71
N TRP A 12 -8.27 29.41 7.40
CA TRP A 12 -7.88 30.69 6.80
C TRP A 12 -6.57 30.59 6.00
N VAL A 13 -5.73 29.61 6.34
CA VAL A 13 -4.44 29.34 5.69
C VAL A 13 -4.25 27.84 5.55
N THR A 14 -3.79 27.39 4.39
CA THR A 14 -3.42 25.98 4.17
C THR A 14 -2.09 25.64 4.85
N SER A 15 -1.94 24.39 5.27
CA SER A 15 -0.70 23.89 5.86
C SER A 15 0.53 24.10 4.95
N SER A 16 0.35 23.99 3.63
CA SER A 16 1.42 24.19 2.65
C SER A 16 1.91 25.63 2.59
N LEU A 17 1.00 26.62 2.57
CA LEU A 17 1.34 28.04 2.60
C LEU A 17 2.06 28.42 3.90
N LEU A 18 1.60 27.86 5.02
CA LEU A 18 2.22 28.10 6.31
C LEU A 18 3.66 27.55 6.37
N ILE A 19 3.89 26.33 5.89
CA ILE A 19 5.23 25.72 5.82
C ILE A 19 6.14 26.51 4.89
N SER A 20 5.67 26.86 3.69
CA SER A 20 6.43 27.67 2.72
C SER A 20 6.85 29.00 3.32
N LYS A 21 5.93 29.69 4.02
CA LYS A 21 6.24 30.94 4.72
C LYS A 21 7.25 30.76 5.85
N LEU A 22 7.15 29.68 6.63
CA LEU A 22 8.10 29.39 7.72
C LEU A 22 9.50 29.02 7.22
N GLN A 23 9.60 28.42 6.03
CA GLN A 23 10.87 28.07 5.38
C GLN A 23 11.51 29.25 4.63
N GLY A 24 10.73 30.25 4.22
CA GLY A 24 11.24 31.44 3.54
C GLY A 24 11.98 32.45 4.43
N TYR A 25 12.05 32.24 5.76
CA TYR A 25 12.80 33.13 6.65
C TYR A 25 14.31 32.81 6.63
N PRO A 26 15.20 33.79 6.39
CA PRO A 26 16.64 33.58 6.21
C PRO A 26 17.40 33.21 7.50
N ARG A 27 16.75 33.26 8.67
CA ARG A 27 17.28 32.75 9.95
C ARG A 27 16.23 31.83 10.56
N GLN A 28 16.66 30.76 11.23
CA GLN A 28 15.78 29.80 11.91
C GLN A 28 14.76 30.54 12.79
N HIS A 29 13.56 30.75 12.25
CA HIS A 29 12.52 31.49 12.93
C HIS A 29 12.14 30.75 14.21
N HIS A 30 12.05 31.46 15.34
CA HIS A 30 11.84 30.85 16.66
C HIS A 30 10.60 29.91 16.68
N LEU A 31 9.53 30.27 15.96
CA LEU A 31 8.35 29.42 15.83
C LEU A 31 8.62 28.10 15.08
N THR A 32 9.51 28.11 14.08
CA THR A 32 9.93 26.90 13.35
C THR A 32 10.71 25.97 14.28
N ALA A 33 11.64 26.52 15.06
CA ALA A 33 12.39 25.76 16.06
C ALA A 33 11.45 25.16 17.13
N LEU A 34 10.50 25.95 17.64
CA LEU A 34 9.54 25.49 18.64
C LEU A 34 8.62 24.37 18.08
N LEU A 35 8.19 24.46 16.82
CA LEU A 35 7.44 23.39 16.15
C LEU A 35 8.27 22.11 15.97
N GLN A 36 9.56 22.24 15.66
CA GLN A 36 10.46 21.09 15.54
C GLN A 36 10.66 20.39 16.89
N GLU A 37 10.90 21.15 17.98
CA GLU A 37 11.03 20.60 19.32
C GLU A 37 9.74 19.92 19.79
N TYR A 38 8.59 20.54 19.53
CA TYR A 38 7.29 19.89 19.77
C TYR A 38 7.14 18.58 18.99
N GLY A 39 7.54 18.56 17.72
CA GLY A 39 7.54 17.34 16.91
C GLY A 39 8.46 16.24 17.46
N LYS A 40 9.65 16.61 17.98
CA LYS A 40 10.55 15.67 18.67
C LYS A 40 9.92 15.09 19.93
N LEU A 41 9.21 15.90 20.72
CA LEU A 41 8.48 15.43 21.91
C LEU A 41 7.41 14.40 21.51
N VAL A 42 6.55 14.72 20.54
CA VAL A 42 5.52 13.80 20.04
C VAL A 42 6.13 12.49 19.52
N LYS A 43 7.23 12.59 18.75
CA LYS A 43 7.97 11.41 18.26
C LYS A 43 8.52 10.57 19.41
N THR A 44 9.08 11.19 20.43
CA THR A 44 9.64 10.50 21.60
C THR A 44 8.54 9.75 22.35
N THR A 45 7.42 10.42 22.64
CA THR A 45 6.25 9.78 23.27
C THR A 45 5.74 8.61 22.45
N PHE A 46 5.68 8.73 21.12
CA PHE A 46 5.29 7.63 20.24
C PHE A 46 6.28 6.46 20.31
N ILE A 47 7.59 6.71 20.23
CA ILE A 47 8.62 5.67 20.30
C ILE A 47 8.56 4.93 21.64
N LEU A 48 8.42 5.65 22.76
CA LEU A 48 8.29 5.03 24.08
C LEU A 48 7.05 4.14 24.16
N ARG A 49 5.89 4.63 23.67
CA ARG A 49 4.67 3.81 23.58
C ARG A 49 4.85 2.58 22.70
N TYR A 50 5.54 2.72 21.57
CA TYR A 50 5.85 1.62 20.66
C TYR A 50 6.74 0.56 21.33
N LEU A 51 7.78 0.97 22.06
CA LEU A 51 8.68 0.06 22.78
C LEU A 51 8.00 -0.63 23.98
N GLN A 52 7.04 0.03 24.63
CA GLN A 52 6.35 -0.53 25.79
C GLN A 52 5.18 -1.45 25.41
N SER A 53 4.47 -1.17 24.30
CA SER A 53 3.22 -1.85 23.94
C SER A 53 3.39 -2.89 22.82
N LYS A 54 3.43 -4.18 23.18
CA LYS A 54 3.38 -5.30 22.22
C LYS A 54 2.17 -5.26 21.27
N PRO A 55 0.92 -4.99 21.71
CA PRO A 55 -0.22 -4.93 20.78
C PRO A 55 -0.09 -3.78 19.77
N LEU A 56 0.43 -2.62 20.20
CA LEU A 56 0.69 -1.49 19.29
C LEU A 56 1.73 -1.87 18.22
N ARG A 57 2.84 -2.52 18.61
CA ARG A 57 3.84 -3.01 17.66
C ARG A 57 3.25 -3.99 16.66
N ARG A 58 2.50 -4.99 17.13
CA ARG A 58 1.85 -5.99 16.25
C ARG A 58 0.94 -5.32 15.23
N ARG A 59 0.11 -4.36 15.64
CA ARG A 59 -0.76 -3.61 14.72
C ARG A 59 0.03 -2.83 13.67
N ILE A 60 1.11 -2.17 14.07
CA ILE A 60 1.98 -1.43 13.14
C ILE A 60 2.67 -2.38 12.17
N HIS A 61 3.24 -3.48 12.64
CA HIS A 61 3.87 -4.49 11.77
C HIS A 61 2.86 -5.12 10.80
N ALA A 62 1.65 -5.43 11.26
CA ALA A 62 0.61 -5.96 10.36
C ALA A 62 0.30 -4.98 9.21
N GLN A 63 0.27 -3.67 9.50
CA GLN A 63 0.07 -2.66 8.46
C GLN A 63 1.29 -2.49 7.55
N LEU A 64 2.51 -2.54 8.10
CA LEU A 64 3.75 -2.49 7.33
C LEU A 64 3.85 -3.69 6.38
N ASN A 65 3.57 -4.90 6.87
CA ASN A 65 3.61 -6.13 6.08
C ASN A 65 2.67 -6.04 4.86
N LYS A 66 1.49 -5.41 4.99
CA LYS A 66 0.59 -5.19 3.85
C LYS A 66 1.24 -4.30 2.78
N GLY A 67 1.86 -3.21 3.21
CA GLY A 67 2.60 -2.30 2.32
C GLY A 67 3.79 -3.00 1.65
N GLU A 68 4.59 -3.72 2.44
CA GLU A 68 5.75 -4.47 1.95
C GLU A 68 5.37 -5.53 0.92
N GLN A 69 4.27 -6.27 1.13
CA GLN A 69 3.78 -7.25 0.17
C GLN A 69 3.34 -6.60 -1.15
N LEU A 70 2.66 -5.45 -1.10
CA LEU A 70 2.31 -4.68 -2.29
C LEU A 70 3.54 -4.12 -3.00
N HIS A 71 4.55 -3.66 -2.25
CA HIS A 71 5.81 -3.21 -2.83
C HIS A 71 6.60 -4.36 -3.45
N ALA A 72 6.61 -5.54 -2.81
CA ALA A 72 7.21 -6.75 -3.36
C ALA A 72 6.51 -7.17 -4.66
N LEU A 73 5.17 -7.12 -4.73
CA LEU A 73 4.40 -7.35 -5.95
C LEU A 73 4.80 -6.37 -7.06
N ARG A 74 4.85 -5.07 -6.76
CA ARG A 74 5.25 -4.02 -7.72
C ARG A 74 6.67 -4.24 -8.21
N ALA A 75 7.61 -4.53 -7.32
CA ALA A 75 8.99 -4.82 -7.68
C ALA A 75 9.10 -6.09 -8.53
N TRP A 76 8.27 -7.10 -8.26
CA TRP A 76 8.24 -8.33 -9.03
C TRP A 76 7.63 -8.15 -10.43
N LEU A 77 6.56 -7.34 -10.56
CA LEU A 77 5.96 -6.93 -11.82
C LEU A 77 6.89 -6.04 -12.65
N TRP A 78 7.74 -5.27 -11.97
CA TRP A 78 8.80 -4.50 -12.59
C TRP A 78 10.01 -5.39 -12.94
N PHE A 79 9.90 -6.16 -14.02
CA PHE A 79 10.98 -7.02 -14.50
C PHE A 79 11.71 -6.41 -15.70
N GLY A 80 13.02 -6.68 -15.84
CA GLY A 80 13.80 -6.32 -17.03
C GLY A 80 14.51 -4.95 -17.03
N GLY A 81 14.63 -4.27 -15.88
CA GLY A 81 15.27 -2.95 -15.79
C GLY A 81 16.00 -2.63 -14.48
N ASP A 82 16.43 -3.64 -13.70
CA ASP A 82 17.16 -3.49 -12.43
C ASP A 82 16.53 -2.50 -11.41
N GLY A 83 15.22 -2.26 -11.47
CA GLY A 83 14.57 -1.28 -10.59
C GLY A 83 14.95 0.19 -10.84
N HIS A 84 15.71 0.49 -11.90
CA HIS A 84 16.16 1.85 -12.20
C HIS A 84 15.25 2.54 -13.24
N LEU A 85 14.68 3.68 -12.87
CA LEU A 85 14.00 4.57 -13.82
C LEU A 85 15.03 5.21 -14.76
N ARG A 86 15.29 4.55 -15.90
CA ARG A 86 16.23 5.03 -16.92
C ARG A 86 15.69 6.20 -17.78
N ARG A 87 14.44 6.64 -17.59
CA ARG A 87 13.87 7.74 -18.39
C ARG A 87 14.01 9.08 -17.67
N LYS A 88 14.64 10.04 -18.35
CA LYS A 88 14.98 11.37 -17.83
C LYS A 88 13.79 12.36 -17.79
N GLN A 89 12.66 12.00 -18.38
CA GLN A 89 11.49 12.87 -18.60
C GLN A 89 10.35 12.48 -17.66
N GLU A 90 9.82 13.45 -16.91
CA GLU A 90 8.79 13.23 -15.87
C GLU A 90 7.52 12.58 -16.41
N ASP A 91 7.03 12.99 -17.58
CA ASP A 91 5.82 12.43 -18.20
C ASP A 91 5.95 10.92 -18.42
N ALA A 92 7.09 10.47 -18.94
CA ALA A 92 7.35 9.07 -19.19
C ALA A 92 7.48 8.26 -17.88
N GLN A 93 7.91 8.88 -16.77
CA GLN A 93 7.92 8.23 -15.46
C GLN A 93 6.51 8.08 -14.90
N GLN A 94 5.65 9.10 -15.09
CA GLN A 94 4.25 9.07 -14.66
C GLN A 94 3.44 8.01 -15.42
N GLU A 95 3.58 7.93 -16.75
CA GLU A 95 2.94 6.89 -17.56
C GLU A 95 3.33 5.50 -17.07
N THR A 96 4.62 5.30 -16.83
CA THR A 96 5.17 4.03 -16.39
C THR A 96 4.68 3.64 -14.99
N ALA A 97 4.63 4.59 -14.06
CA ALA A 97 4.05 4.39 -12.73
C ALA A 97 2.54 4.08 -12.81
N GLY A 98 1.83 4.74 -13.72
CA GLY A 98 0.42 4.48 -14.02
C GLY A 98 0.19 3.05 -14.50
N CYS A 99 0.94 2.60 -15.51
CA CYS A 99 0.88 1.23 -16.02
C CYS A 99 1.17 0.19 -14.92
N LEU A 100 2.23 0.41 -14.13
CA LEU A 100 2.56 -0.48 -13.01
C LEU A 100 1.43 -0.53 -11.97
N ASN A 101 0.80 0.60 -11.68
CA ASN A 101 -0.33 0.66 -10.76
C ASN A 101 -1.54 -0.12 -11.30
N VAL A 102 -1.86 0.02 -12.58
CA VAL A 102 -2.92 -0.76 -13.25
C VAL A 102 -2.63 -2.26 -13.15
N LEU A 103 -1.43 -2.70 -13.50
CA LEU A 103 -1.03 -4.11 -13.42
C LEU A 103 -1.11 -4.64 -11.98
N THR A 104 -0.66 -3.85 -11.01
CA THR A 104 -0.75 -4.21 -9.58
C THR A 104 -2.20 -4.41 -9.15
N ASN A 105 -3.09 -3.49 -9.53
CA ASN A 105 -4.51 -3.56 -9.21
C ASN A 105 -5.18 -4.76 -9.89
N LEU A 106 -4.82 -5.08 -11.14
CA LEU A 106 -5.33 -6.27 -11.83
C LEU A 106 -4.98 -7.55 -11.08
N VAL A 107 -3.74 -7.69 -10.61
CA VAL A 107 -3.33 -8.85 -9.79
C VAL A 107 -4.10 -8.90 -8.48
N VAL A 108 -4.26 -7.77 -7.80
CA VAL A 108 -5.00 -7.70 -6.53
C VAL A 108 -6.47 -8.08 -6.72
N VAL A 109 -7.13 -7.58 -7.76
CA VAL A 109 -8.53 -7.91 -8.09
C VAL A 109 -8.66 -9.38 -8.44
N TRP A 110 -7.78 -9.90 -9.31
CA TRP A 110 -7.75 -11.31 -9.68
C TRP A 110 -7.62 -12.19 -8.44
N ASN A 111 -6.63 -11.93 -7.58
CA ASN A 111 -6.42 -12.69 -6.37
C ASN A 111 -7.60 -12.63 -5.42
N THR A 112 -8.24 -11.48 -5.29
CA THR A 112 -9.41 -11.31 -4.41
C THR A 112 -10.59 -12.14 -4.93
N ALA A 113 -10.89 -12.07 -6.23
CA ALA A 113 -11.95 -12.86 -6.84
C ALA A 113 -11.72 -14.37 -6.70
N TYR A 114 -10.52 -14.86 -7.02
CA TYR A 114 -10.22 -16.29 -6.89
C TYR A 114 -10.15 -16.76 -5.44
N THR A 115 -9.67 -15.92 -4.51
CA THR A 115 -9.69 -16.26 -3.07
C THR A 115 -11.12 -16.41 -2.58
N GLN A 116 -12.05 -15.56 -3.04
CA GLN A 116 -13.47 -15.68 -2.69
C GLN A 116 -14.07 -17.00 -3.18
N GLU A 117 -13.79 -17.43 -4.42
CA GLU A 117 -14.31 -18.70 -4.93
C GLU A 117 -13.68 -19.91 -4.22
N VAL A 118 -12.39 -19.86 -3.92
CA VAL A 118 -11.73 -20.91 -3.12
C VAL A 118 -12.38 -21.03 -1.75
N LEU A 119 -12.68 -19.91 -1.08
CA LEU A 119 -13.35 -19.92 0.22
C LEU A 119 -14.77 -20.49 0.14
N LYS A 120 -15.55 -20.13 -0.89
CA LYS A 120 -16.89 -20.71 -1.11
C LYS A 120 -16.83 -22.22 -1.30
N LYS A 121 -15.95 -22.69 -2.18
CA LYS A 121 -15.78 -24.13 -2.41
C LYS A 121 -15.34 -24.86 -1.14
N HIS A 122 -14.45 -24.26 -0.35
CA HIS A 122 -14.02 -24.85 0.92
C HIS A 122 -15.17 -24.96 1.93
N GLN A 123 -16.10 -23.99 1.96
CA GLN A 123 -17.32 -24.06 2.76
C GLN A 123 -18.28 -25.15 2.24
N GLU A 124 -18.45 -25.27 0.92
CA GLU A 124 -19.27 -26.33 0.28
C GLU A 124 -18.73 -27.73 0.57
N ASP A 125 -17.40 -27.89 0.61
CA ASP A 125 -16.71 -29.13 0.98
C ASP A 125 -16.85 -29.47 2.48
N GLY A 126 -17.58 -28.65 3.26
CA GLY A 126 -17.91 -28.88 4.67
C GLY A 126 -16.88 -28.35 5.67
N HIS A 127 -15.90 -27.56 5.22
CA HIS A 127 -14.93 -26.96 6.12
C HIS A 127 -15.46 -25.66 6.74
N THR A 128 -15.26 -25.50 8.05
CA THR A 128 -15.62 -24.26 8.75
C THR A 128 -14.60 -23.17 8.42
N VAL A 129 -15.08 -22.04 7.91
CA VAL A 129 -14.26 -20.85 7.62
C VAL A 129 -14.52 -19.80 8.70
N ASP A 130 -13.52 -19.48 9.51
CA ASP A 130 -13.60 -18.39 10.49
C ASP A 130 -13.34 -17.05 9.77
N GLU A 131 -14.28 -16.10 9.89
CA GLU A 131 -14.14 -14.76 9.31
C GLU A 131 -12.96 -13.98 9.92
N ASN A 132 -12.54 -14.33 11.15
CA ASN A 132 -11.36 -13.71 11.77
C ASN A 132 -10.09 -13.95 10.94
N ASP A 133 -10.02 -15.05 10.18
CA ASP A 133 -8.87 -15.39 9.35
C ASP A 133 -8.79 -14.54 8.07
N PHE A 134 -9.89 -13.89 7.66
CA PHE A 134 -9.88 -13.01 6.49
C PHE A 134 -8.91 -11.83 6.65
N GLY A 135 -8.70 -11.39 7.90
CA GLY A 135 -7.71 -10.35 8.22
C GLY A 135 -6.25 -10.76 7.94
N HIS A 136 -5.98 -12.06 7.78
CA HIS A 136 -4.67 -12.62 7.51
C HIS A 136 -4.42 -12.89 6.01
N LEU A 137 -5.46 -12.84 5.18
CA LEU A 137 -5.35 -13.03 3.75
C LEU A 137 -4.70 -11.79 3.09
N SER A 138 -3.74 -12.06 2.20
CA SER A 138 -3.11 -11.03 1.39
C SER A 138 -3.51 -11.19 -0.07
N PRO A 139 -4.11 -10.15 -0.70
CA PRO A 139 -4.43 -10.17 -2.11
C PRO A 139 -3.19 -9.87 -2.99
N ALA A 140 -2.02 -9.61 -2.41
CA ALA A 140 -0.81 -9.25 -3.14
C ALA A 140 0.10 -10.45 -3.47
N ARG A 141 -0.40 -11.70 -3.38
CA ARG A 141 0.39 -12.90 -3.65
C ARG A 141 0.63 -13.06 -5.16
N PHE A 142 1.86 -13.31 -5.57
CA PHE A 142 2.23 -13.42 -6.99
C PHE A 142 2.97 -14.70 -7.37
N ALA A 143 3.24 -15.59 -6.41
CA ALA A 143 4.00 -16.82 -6.67
C ALA A 143 3.32 -17.76 -7.69
N HIS A 144 2.00 -17.68 -7.84
CA HIS A 144 1.22 -18.49 -8.79
C HIS A 144 1.15 -17.88 -10.19
N ILE A 145 1.65 -16.66 -10.39
CA ILE A 145 1.57 -15.94 -11.66
C ILE A 145 2.83 -16.23 -12.47
N ASN A 146 2.65 -16.72 -13.69
CA ASN A 146 3.78 -16.91 -14.59
C ASN A 146 4.23 -15.55 -15.18
N ARG A 147 5.41 -15.08 -14.76
CA ARG A 147 6.02 -13.84 -15.26
C ARG A 147 6.90 -14.03 -16.49
N LEU A 148 7.56 -15.17 -16.61
CA LEU A 148 8.59 -15.41 -17.60
C LEU A 148 8.35 -16.75 -18.29
N GLY A 149 8.61 -16.80 -19.60
CA GLY A 149 8.48 -18.02 -20.39
C GLY A 149 7.26 -17.99 -21.30
N ARG A 150 6.72 -19.17 -21.60
CA ARG A 150 5.68 -19.33 -22.63
C ARG A 150 4.30 -19.12 -22.02
N TYR A 151 3.56 -18.19 -22.59
CA TYR A 151 2.14 -18.03 -22.33
C TYR A 151 1.34 -18.89 -23.31
N THR A 152 0.63 -19.88 -22.78
CA THR A 152 -0.32 -20.65 -23.58
C THR A 152 -1.70 -20.05 -23.40
N PHE A 153 -2.21 -19.40 -24.44
CA PHE A 153 -3.59 -18.93 -24.50
C PHE A 153 -4.42 -20.04 -25.12
N GLN A 154 -4.80 -21.05 -24.32
CA GLN A 154 -5.85 -21.96 -24.73
C GLN A 154 -7.17 -21.16 -24.75
N LYS A 155 -7.98 -21.33 -25.80
CA LYS A 155 -9.38 -20.89 -25.74
C LYS A 155 -10.00 -21.66 -24.59
N VAL A 156 -10.32 -20.95 -23.51
CA VAL A 156 -11.06 -21.51 -22.39
C VAL A 156 -12.50 -21.55 -22.87
N ASP A 157 -12.90 -22.66 -23.50
CA ASP A 157 -14.27 -22.84 -23.99
C ASP A 157 -15.26 -23.03 -22.82
N GLN A 158 -14.78 -23.11 -21.57
CA GLN A 158 -15.56 -23.33 -20.35
C GLN A 158 -15.09 -22.39 -19.24
N PHE A 159 -15.65 -21.19 -19.19
CA PHE A 159 -15.70 -20.41 -17.95
C PHE A 159 -16.82 -20.98 -17.08
N GLU A 160 -16.64 -20.97 -15.77
CA GLU A 160 -17.76 -21.22 -14.84
C GLU A 160 -18.82 -20.12 -14.99
N GLU A 161 -20.04 -20.33 -14.48
CA GLU A 161 -21.14 -19.34 -14.59
C GLU A 161 -20.78 -17.96 -14.02
N ASN A 162 -19.82 -17.92 -13.09
CA ASN A 162 -19.23 -16.72 -12.49
C ASN A 162 -18.20 -16.00 -13.41
N GLY A 163 -17.94 -16.51 -14.61
CA GLY A 163 -16.97 -15.96 -15.56
C GLY A 163 -15.50 -16.22 -15.22
N LEU A 164 -15.22 -17.07 -14.23
CA LEU A 164 -13.87 -17.41 -13.77
C LEU A 164 -13.41 -18.73 -14.38
N ARG A 165 -12.09 -18.95 -14.35
CA ARG A 165 -11.50 -20.24 -14.73
C ARG A 165 -11.70 -21.22 -13.57
N PRO A 166 -11.87 -22.53 -13.87
CA PRO A 166 -12.02 -23.53 -12.83
C PRO A 166 -10.79 -23.55 -11.92
N LEU A 167 -11.04 -23.76 -10.63
CA LEU A 167 -9.99 -23.90 -9.63
C LEU A 167 -9.14 -25.14 -9.95
N ARG A 168 -7.82 -25.01 -9.85
CA ARG A 168 -6.90 -26.13 -9.95
C ARG A 168 -7.08 -27.02 -8.71
N SER A 169 -7.36 -28.30 -8.92
CA SER A 169 -7.31 -29.34 -7.88
C SER A 169 -5.88 -29.71 -7.52
#